data_AF-A0A5N8YCK5-F1
#
_entry.id   AF-A0A5N8YCK5-F1
#
_cell.length_a   1.000
_cell.length_b   1.000
_cell.length_c   1.000
_cell.angle_alpha   90.00
_cell.angle_beta   90.00
_cell.angle_gamma   90.00
#
_symmetry.space_group_name_H-M   'P 1'
#
loop_
_entity.id
_entity.type
_entity.pdbx_description
1 polymer ?
#
loop_
_entity_poly.entity_id
_entity_poly.type
_entity_poly.pdbx_seq_one_letter_code
_entity_poly.pdbx_strand_id
1 'polypeptide(L)'
;MKVYWREHRTGQRLILDSGTGQEEEVGGVRSTPRGFDALAKTMGYDPGRAQKGFPTLEDAKAFVESFHPWDIFVGSAEVEFDETVHPLPE
;
A
#
# COMPACT_ATOMS: atom_id res chain seq x y z
N MET A 1 -10.99 -2.53 11.06
CA MET A 1 -9.81 -1.71 10.70
C MET A 1 -10.00 -1.22 9.28
N LYS A 2 -9.33 -0.14 8.87
CA LYS A 2 -9.48 0.42 7.52
C LYS A 2 -8.15 0.44 6.80
N VAL A 3 -8.13 0.00 5.55
CA VAL A 3 -6.96 0.16 4.67
C VAL A 3 -7.36 1.06 3.52
N TYR A 4 -6.50 2.03 3.18
CA TYR A 4 -6.81 2.99 2.13
C TYR A 4 -5.53 3.51 1.47
N TRP A 5 -5.67 4.01 0.23
CA TRP A 5 -4.57 4.66 -0.47
C TRP A 5 -4.50 6.15 -0.12
N ARG A 6 -3.29 6.65 0.11
CA ARG A 6 -3.02 8.07 0.38
C ARG A 6 -2.01 8.63 -0.60
N GLU A 7 -2.26 9.83 -1.11
CA GLU A 7 -1.30 10.54 -1.96
C GLU A 7 0.01 10.79 -1.21
N HIS A 8 1.11 10.77 -1.95
CA HIS A 8 2.44 11.06 -1.46
C HIS A 8 3.22 11.81 -2.55
N ARG A 9 4.27 12.54 -2.16
CA ARG A 9 5.06 13.41 -3.04
C ARG A 9 5.54 12.76 -4.35
N THR A 10 5.65 11.43 -4.37
CA THR A 10 6.18 10.66 -5.49
C THR A 10 5.29 9.48 -5.88
N GLY A 11 4.03 9.43 -5.44
CA GLY A 11 3.13 8.31 -5.73
C GLY A 11 2.02 8.17 -4.68
N GLN A 12 1.73 6.95 -4.26
CA GLN A 12 0.69 6.65 -3.28
C GLN A 12 1.20 5.66 -2.23
N ARG A 13 0.78 5.84 -0.98
CA ARG A 13 1.07 4.93 0.13
C ARG A 13 -0.18 4.19 0.53
N LEU A 14 -0.02 2.91 0.84
CA LEU A 14 -1.09 2.11 1.38
C LEU A 14 -1.03 2.22 2.90
N ILE A 15 -2.08 2.75 3.50
CA ILE A 15 -2.17 3.05 4.92
C ILE A 15 -3.17 2.09 5.56
N LEU A 16 -2.78 1.51 6.69
CA LEU A 16 -3.65 0.80 7.61
C LEU A 16 -3.98 1.74 8.78
N ASP A 17 -5.25 2.09 8.92
CA ASP A 17 -5.81 2.71 10.11
C ASP A 17 -6.40 1.62 11.02
N SER A 18 -5.75 1.45 12.17
CA SER A 18 -6.16 0.50 13.21
C SER A 18 -7.43 0.93 13.97
N GLY A 19 -7.91 2.17 13.76
CA GLY A 19 -9.01 2.80 14.50
C GLY A 19 -8.60 3.35 15.87
N THR A 20 -7.31 3.25 16.22
CA THR A 20 -6.76 3.72 17.49
C THR A 20 -6.14 5.12 17.40
N GLY A 21 -6.23 5.76 16.23
CA GLY A 21 -5.51 6.99 15.90
C GLY A 21 -4.07 6.76 15.45
N GLN A 22 -3.62 5.50 15.37
CA GLN A 22 -2.34 5.12 14.80
C GLN A 22 -2.52 4.56 13.39
N GLU A 23 -1.83 5.21 12.45
CA GLU A 23 -1.78 4.83 11.03
C GLU A 23 -0.43 4.18 10.72
N GLU A 24 -0.45 3.04 10.04
CA GLU A 24 0.74 2.31 9.63
C GLU A 24 0.84 2.29 8.11
N GLU A 25 2.00 2.67 7.56
CA GLU A 25 2.26 2.48 6.13
C GLU A 25 2.59 1.01 5.89
N VAL A 26 1.70 0.27 5.23
CA VAL A 26 1.84 -1.17 4.95
C VAL A 26 2.29 -1.46 3.51
N GLY A 27 2.34 -0.44 2.65
CA GLY A 27 2.82 -0.59 1.28
C GLY A 27 2.90 0.75 0.54
N GLY A 28 3.23 0.69 -0.74
CA GLY A 28 3.23 1.88 -1.56
C GLY A 28 3.59 1.64 -3.01
N VAL A 29 3.20 2.60 -3.83
CA VAL A 29 3.61 2.74 -5.22
C VAL A 29 4.32 4.08 -5.37
N ARG A 30 5.43 4.09 -6.10
CA ARG A 30 6.11 5.33 -6.49
C ARG A 30 6.19 5.45 -8.01
N SER A 31 6.01 6.66 -8.50
CA SER A 31 6.30 7.03 -9.88
C SER A 31 7.80 7.19 -10.08
N THR A 32 8.29 6.72 -11.22
CA THR A 32 9.66 6.83 -11.67
C THR A 32 9.68 7.21 -13.16
N PRO A 33 10.80 7.71 -13.70
CA PRO A 33 10.91 7.98 -15.14
C PRO A 33 10.69 6.75 -16.05
N ARG A 34 10.69 5.53 -15.51
CA ARG A 34 10.54 4.27 -16.26
C ARG A 34 9.19 3.56 -16.00
N GLY A 35 8.24 4.22 -15.35
CA GLY A 35 6.97 3.63 -14.91
C GLY A 35 6.82 3.69 -13.40
N PHE A 36 6.16 2.71 -12.81
CA PHE A 36 5.86 2.67 -11.38
C PHE A 36 6.60 1.53 -10.68
N ASP A 37 7.08 1.78 -9.47
CA ASP A 37 7.60 0.74 -8.59
C ASP A 37 6.63 0.50 -7.45
N ALA A 38 6.35 -0.76 -7.14
CA ALA A 38 5.47 -1.20 -6.08
C ALA A 38 6.25 -1.90 -4.96
N LEU A 39 5.80 -1.71 -3.72
CA LEU A 39 6.35 -2.35 -2.52
C LEU A 39 5.23 -2.68 -1.52
N ALA A 40 5.19 -3.93 -1.08
CA ALA A 40 4.36 -4.41 0.01
C ALA A 40 5.24 -4.70 1.25
N LYS A 41 4.81 -4.26 2.45
CA LYS A 41 5.47 -4.62 3.71
C LYS A 41 4.83 -5.88 4.29
N THR A 42 5.36 -7.03 3.87
CA THR A 42 5.01 -8.35 4.41
C THR A 42 6.08 -8.84 5.39
N MET A 43 5.72 -9.82 6.23
CA MET A 43 6.65 -10.46 7.17
C MET A 43 7.68 -11.32 6.43
N GLY A 44 8.94 -11.28 6.89
CA GLY A 44 10.02 -12.11 6.34
C GLY A 44 10.78 -11.48 5.16
N TYR A 45 11.67 -12.28 4.56
CA TYR A 45 12.39 -11.94 3.32
C TYR A 45 11.67 -12.58 2.14
N ASP A 46 10.71 -11.86 1.56
CA ASP A 46 10.09 -12.23 0.30
C ASP A 46 10.63 -11.33 -0.82
N PRO A 47 11.46 -11.84 -1.75
CA PRO A 47 12.01 -11.03 -2.83
C PRO A 47 10.92 -10.54 -3.81
N GLY A 48 9.73 -11.14 -3.80
CA GLY A 48 8.58 -10.79 -4.61
C GLY A 48 7.73 -9.64 -4.05
N ARG A 49 7.97 -9.14 -2.83
CA ARG A 49 7.18 -8.02 -2.27
C ARG A 49 7.47 -6.67 -2.90
N ALA A 50 8.47 -6.58 -3.78
CA ALA A 50 8.87 -5.36 -4.46
C ALA A 50 9.07 -5.64 -5.95
N GLN A 51 8.36 -4.91 -6.80
CA GLN A 51 8.50 -5.02 -8.25
C GLN A 51 8.58 -3.63 -8.86
N LYS A 52 9.39 -3.51 -9.92
CA LYS A 52 9.72 -2.23 -10.57
C LYS A 52 9.22 -2.22 -12.01
N GLY A 53 8.98 -1.03 -12.52
CA GLY A 53 8.68 -0.82 -13.94
C GLY A 53 7.28 -1.25 -14.37
N PHE A 54 6.29 -1.15 -13.49
CA PHE A 54 4.89 -1.27 -13.88
C PHE A 54 4.52 -0.17 -14.89
N PRO A 55 3.72 -0.48 -15.92
CA PRO A 55 3.35 0.50 -16.93
C PRO A 55 2.34 1.53 -16.41
N THR A 56 1.51 1.15 -15.44
CA THR A 56 0.48 2.01 -14.85
C THR A 56 0.52 1.98 -13.33
N LEU A 57 -0.04 3.03 -12.73
CA LEU A 57 -0.25 3.11 -11.28
C LEU A 57 -1.22 2.00 -10.81
N GLU A 58 -2.27 1.73 -11.57
CA GLU A 58 -3.28 0.73 -11.23
C GLU A 58 -2.68 -0.68 -11.16
N ASP A 59 -1.83 -1.06 -12.12
CA ASP A 59 -1.13 -2.35 -12.09
C ASP A 59 -0.23 -2.48 -10.85
N ALA A 60 0.47 -1.39 -10.50
CA ALA A 60 1.32 -1.34 -9.33
C ALA A 60 0.51 -1.41 -8.03
N LYS A 61 -0.67 -0.78 -7.96
CA LYS A 61 -1.58 -0.86 -6.80
C LYS A 61 -2.13 -2.27 -6.63
N ALA A 62 -2.65 -2.86 -7.71
CA ALA A 62 -3.18 -4.22 -7.73
C ALA A 62 -2.12 -5.24 -7.27
N PHE A 63 -0.86 -5.04 -7.66
CA PHE A 63 0.25 -5.84 -7.14
C PHE A 63 0.38 -5.73 -5.62
N VAL A 64 0.44 -4.51 -5.05
CA VAL A 64 0.53 -4.33 -3.59
C VAL A 64 -0.66 -4.95 -2.87
N GLU A 65 -1.87 -4.73 -3.39
CA GLU A 65 -3.13 -5.24 -2.83
C GLU A 65 -3.16 -6.77 -2.82
N SER A 66 -2.61 -7.42 -3.85
CA SER A 66 -2.56 -8.89 -3.94
C SER A 66 -1.77 -9.54 -2.80
N PHE A 67 -0.79 -8.83 -2.21
CA PHE A 67 -0.03 -9.31 -1.06
C PHE A 67 -0.76 -9.17 0.27
N HIS A 68 -1.87 -8.45 0.31
CA HIS A 68 -2.61 -8.13 1.53
C HIS A 68 -1.67 -7.73 2.68
N PRO A 69 -0.77 -6.75 2.50
CA PRO A 69 0.32 -6.49 3.45
C PRO A 69 -0.15 -6.06 4.84
N TRP A 70 -1.42 -5.69 4.99
CA TRP A 70 -2.04 -5.44 6.29
C TRP A 70 -2.26 -6.70 7.13
N ASP A 71 -2.31 -7.89 6.54
CA ASP A 71 -2.62 -9.17 7.21
C ASP A 71 -1.72 -9.40 8.46
N ILE A 72 -0.44 -9.03 8.35
CA ILE A 72 0.55 -9.19 9.41
C ILE A 72 0.31 -8.27 10.63
N PHE A 73 -0.48 -7.21 10.46
CA PHE A 73 -0.82 -6.25 11.50
C PHE A 73 -2.20 -6.53 12.11
N VAL A 74 -3.11 -7.11 11.34
CA VAL A 74 -4.52 -7.30 11.72
C VAL A 74 -4.81 -8.70 12.28
N GLY A 75 -3.98 -9.69 11.97
CA GLY A 75 -4.16 -11.07 12.43
C GLY A 75 -5.46 -11.67 11.90
N SER A 76 -6.47 -11.85 12.75
CA SER A 76 -7.79 -12.38 12.37
C SER A 76 -8.89 -11.31 12.31
N ALA A 77 -8.55 -10.03 12.45
CA ALA A 77 -9.52 -8.94 12.42
C ALA A 77 -9.96 -8.62 10.99
N GLU A 78 -11.24 -8.27 10.82
CA GLU A 78 -11.78 -7.82 9.55
C GLU A 78 -11.24 -6.43 9.18
N VAL A 79 -10.81 -6.31 7.93
CA VAL A 79 -10.27 -5.08 7.34
C VAL A 79 -11.20 -4.65 6.22
N GLU A 80 -11.64 -3.40 6.29
CA GLU A 80 -12.35 -2.75 5.20
C GLU A 80 -11.33 -2.06 4.30
N PHE A 81 -11.37 -2.37 3.01
CA PHE A 81 -10.54 -1.70 2.01
C PHE A 81 -11.32 -0.55 1.37
N ASP A 82 -10.79 0.66 1.47
CA ASP A 82 -11.32 1.86 0.83
C ASP A 82 -10.50 2.17 -0.42
N GLU A 83 -11.14 1.99 -1.57
CA GLU A 83 -10.56 2.23 -2.89
C GLU A 83 -10.31 3.73 -3.16
N THR A 84 -10.91 4.62 -2.35
CA THR A 84 -10.73 6.07 -2.47
C THR A 84 -9.28 6.44 -2.13
N VAL A 85 -8.67 7.24 -3.00
CA VAL A 85 -7.35 7.82 -2.72
C VAL A 85 -7.55 9.10 -1.92
N HIS A 86 -7.02 9.12 -0.70
CA HIS A 86 -7.05 10.26 0.22
C HIS A 86 -5.89 11.22 -0.07
N PRO A 87 -6.09 12.54 0.03
CA PRO A 87 -5.00 13.50 -0.17
C PRO A 87 -3.94 13.38 0.93
N LEU A 88 -2.73 13.88 0.64
CA LEU A 88 -1.69 14.05 1.66
C LEU A 88 -2.18 15.09 2.69
N PRO A 89 -2.20 14.79 4.00
CA PRO A 89 -2.55 15.77 5.02
C PRO A 89 -1.58 16.97 4.96
N GLU A 90 -2.12 18.18 5.10
CA GLU A 90 -1.39 19.46 5.06
C GLU A 90 -0.35 19.60 6.18
#